data_AF-A0A971B3U2-F1
#
_entry.id   AF-A0A971B3U2-F1
#
_cell.length_a   1.000
_cell.length_b   1.000
_cell.length_c   1.000
_cell.angle_alpha   90.00
_cell.angle_beta   90.00
_cell.angle_gamma   90.00
#
_symmetry.space_group_name_H-M   'P 1'
#
loop_
_entity.id
_entity.type
_entity.pdbx_description
1 polymer ?
#
loop_
_entity_poly.entity_id
_entity_poly.type
_entity_poly.pdbx_seq_one_letter_code
_entity_poly.pdbx_strand_id
1 'polypeptide(L)'
;MSAEPTQASVRELLQSADFCYGAEVVTTRGFTPPEDPNHYRQFAEALLADSRIGYISITDSPGGAPMIPPDWLAGLLPDQRRRIVLHLTCKDMNRNGLESTAWRYASMGLENVLVLTGDLPTTGFGGAARGVFDLDSLGLLRLMQSMNEGLVIPGRRGEPQKLPATHFFLGCAASPFKFYERELMPQYFKLLRKIKAGARWVIPQLGYDMRKFNEIKLLLAARGMEVPVVGNVYLLTKTVAKMFNSGKLAGCVVSDSLMADVEKYSAGADKGRSFFRELAAKQLAVFKGLGFAAGYLGGIAKPETFFEIIDMAESYAPGDWRTFLKEIRYDRPGEFFLFDHDPETGLGEPSRINPDYLESLKHPKRSKQVTLGYRVSRTVHDVAFTRGKGLWNVMRGVYSRIDNSRLMSGMAHWLEHQAKQLGYGCQDCGDCSLPDCAYLCPLASCSKGSRNGPCGGSCDGECEARDKECFWARVYDRLKYYGESESMTEMPIIYYNADLEHTSSWANTYLDRDHSAPKEEAKPE
;
A
#
# COMPACT_ATOMS: atom_id res chain seq x y z
N MET A 1 2.08 -42.92 18.28
CA MET A 1 1.41 -41.65 17.94
C MET A 1 2.08 -41.13 16.67
N SER A 2 1.52 -41.46 15.51
CA SER A 2 1.92 -40.84 14.25
C SER A 2 1.56 -39.36 14.35
N ALA A 3 2.55 -38.46 14.28
CA ALA A 3 2.29 -37.03 14.20
C ALA A 3 1.37 -36.79 13.01
N GLU A 4 0.22 -36.15 13.23
CA GLU A 4 -0.60 -35.66 12.13
C GLU A 4 0.28 -34.78 11.24
N PRO A 5 0.16 -34.90 9.90
CA PRO A 5 0.95 -34.07 9.00
C PRO A 5 0.67 -32.60 9.31
N THR A 6 1.71 -31.85 9.70
CA THR A 6 1.61 -30.42 9.95
C THR A 6 1.06 -29.73 8.71
N GLN A 7 -0.08 -29.05 8.83
CA GLN A 7 -0.68 -28.31 7.73
C GLN A 7 0.29 -27.26 7.17
N ALA A 8 0.21 -27.03 5.86
CA ALA A 8 1.07 -26.08 5.17
C ALA A 8 0.88 -24.65 5.70
N SER A 9 1.98 -23.93 5.87
CA SER A 9 2.01 -22.51 6.22
C SER A 9 1.57 -21.63 5.07
N VAL A 10 1.18 -20.38 5.37
CA VAL A 10 0.85 -19.38 4.34
C VAL A 10 1.98 -19.22 3.32
N ARG A 11 3.24 -19.20 3.80
CA ARG A 11 4.42 -19.14 2.94
C ARG A 11 4.46 -20.31 1.94
N GLU A 12 4.32 -21.54 2.41
CA GLU A 12 4.31 -22.73 1.55
C GLU A 12 3.12 -22.72 0.59
N LEU A 13 1.92 -22.39 1.09
CA LEU A 13 0.69 -22.34 0.29
C LEU A 13 0.80 -21.34 -0.87
N LEU A 14 1.20 -20.09 -0.59
CA LEU A 14 1.28 -19.05 -1.64
C LEU A 14 2.44 -19.26 -2.62
N GLN A 15 3.40 -20.13 -2.29
CA GLN A 15 4.50 -20.51 -3.18
C GLN A 15 4.24 -21.84 -3.91
N SER A 16 3.15 -22.53 -3.58
CA SER A 16 2.75 -23.78 -4.23
C SER A 16 2.04 -23.52 -5.57
N ALA A 17 1.88 -24.57 -6.37
CA ALA A 17 1.05 -24.52 -7.58
C ALA A 17 -0.45 -24.63 -7.28
N ASP A 18 -0.81 -25.04 -6.05
CA ASP A 18 -2.19 -25.29 -5.66
C ASP A 18 -2.87 -23.98 -5.25
N PHE A 19 -4.10 -23.79 -5.73
CA PHE A 19 -4.92 -22.66 -5.33
C PHE A 19 -5.55 -22.91 -3.95
N CYS A 20 -5.44 -21.96 -3.03
CA CYS A 20 -6.09 -22.03 -1.73
C CYS A 20 -7.01 -20.84 -1.46
N TYR A 21 -7.90 -20.97 -0.48
CA TYR A 21 -8.77 -19.88 -0.04
C TYR A 21 -8.23 -19.21 1.24
N GLY A 22 -8.24 -17.89 1.27
CA GLY A 22 -7.96 -17.09 2.47
C GLY A 22 -9.26 -16.48 3.00
N ALA A 23 -9.41 -16.37 4.32
CA ALA A 23 -10.58 -15.73 4.93
C ALA A 23 -10.20 -14.49 5.76
N GLU A 24 -10.90 -13.38 5.57
CA GLU A 24 -10.77 -12.19 6.41
C GLU A 24 -11.47 -12.40 7.75
N VAL A 25 -10.78 -12.03 8.83
CA VAL A 25 -11.37 -11.91 10.16
C VAL A 25 -11.20 -10.47 10.63
N VAL A 26 -12.33 -9.78 10.80
CA VAL A 26 -12.38 -8.43 11.34
C VAL A 26 -12.68 -8.51 12.84
N THR A 27 -11.82 -7.90 13.64
CA THR A 27 -11.98 -7.78 15.09
C THR A 27 -13.02 -6.69 15.44
N THR A 28 -13.24 -6.44 16.73
CA THR A 28 -14.17 -5.39 17.17
C THR A 28 -13.50 -4.33 18.04
N ARG A 29 -14.22 -3.25 18.32
CA ARG A 29 -13.85 -2.26 19.32
C ARG A 29 -14.26 -2.75 20.70
N GLY A 30 -13.27 -3.02 21.55
CA GLY A 30 -13.48 -3.54 22.91
C GLY A 30 -13.40 -5.05 22.98
N PHE A 31 -13.26 -5.60 24.19
CA PHE A 31 -13.11 -7.04 24.40
C PHE A 31 -14.44 -7.68 24.81
N THR A 32 -14.62 -8.94 24.41
CA THR A 32 -15.69 -9.80 24.92
C THR A 32 -15.32 -10.26 26.34
N PRO A 33 -16.18 -10.05 27.36
CA PRO A 33 -15.89 -10.52 28.72
C PRO A 33 -15.64 -12.03 28.78
N PRO A 34 -14.84 -12.53 29.74
CA PRO A 34 -14.47 -13.95 29.83
C PRO A 34 -15.64 -14.92 29.97
N GLU A 35 -16.81 -14.43 30.40
CA GLU A 35 -18.02 -15.23 30.62
C GLU A 35 -18.80 -15.52 29.34
N ASP A 36 -18.42 -14.89 28.22
CA ASP A 36 -18.99 -15.13 26.90
C ASP A 36 -17.96 -15.90 26.04
N PRO A 37 -18.32 -17.06 25.44
CA PRO A 37 -17.45 -17.74 24.50
C PRO A 37 -16.90 -16.76 23.48
N ASN A 38 -15.57 -16.70 23.34
CA ASN A 38 -14.93 -15.75 22.45
C ASN A 38 -15.34 -16.06 20.99
N HIS A 39 -16.38 -15.37 20.53
CA HIS A 39 -17.00 -15.63 19.23
C HIS A 39 -15.99 -15.47 18.08
N TYR A 40 -15.01 -14.55 18.20
CA TYR A 40 -13.97 -14.38 17.20
C TYR A 40 -13.02 -15.57 17.12
N ARG A 41 -12.69 -16.17 18.27
CA ARG A 41 -11.92 -17.42 18.33
C ARG A 41 -12.71 -18.56 17.67
N GLN A 42 -13.98 -18.74 18.05
CA GLN A 42 -14.83 -19.79 17.47
C GLN A 42 -15.01 -19.61 15.96
N PHE A 43 -15.22 -18.38 15.51
CA PHE A 43 -15.31 -18.03 14.10
C PHE A 43 -14.04 -18.39 13.34
N ALA A 44 -12.87 -18.01 13.87
CA ALA A 44 -11.58 -18.34 13.28
C ALA A 44 -11.30 -19.86 13.27
N GLU A 45 -11.61 -20.57 14.37
CA GLU A 45 -11.47 -22.03 14.46
C GLU A 45 -12.39 -22.74 13.46
N ALA A 46 -13.65 -22.30 13.32
CA ALA A 46 -14.59 -22.84 12.35
C ALA A 46 -14.09 -22.67 10.91
N LEU A 47 -13.55 -21.50 10.56
CA LEU A 47 -12.96 -21.27 9.24
C LEU A 47 -11.74 -22.17 9.00
N LEU A 48 -10.81 -22.25 9.97
CA LEU A 48 -9.57 -23.01 9.83
C LEU A 48 -9.77 -24.53 9.87
N ALA A 49 -10.93 -25.00 10.36
CA ALA A 49 -11.34 -26.41 10.33
C ALA A 49 -11.71 -26.89 8.92
N ASP A 50 -12.14 -26.01 8.01
CA ASP A 50 -12.32 -26.35 6.61
C ASP A 50 -10.96 -26.41 5.91
N SER A 51 -10.59 -27.60 5.43
CA SER A 51 -9.30 -27.86 4.77
C SER A 51 -9.04 -27.01 3.51
N ARG A 52 -10.08 -26.43 2.90
CA ARG A 52 -9.97 -25.58 1.71
C ARG A 52 -9.51 -24.16 2.04
N ILE A 53 -9.82 -23.70 3.26
CA ILE A 53 -9.36 -22.41 3.75
C ILE A 53 -7.91 -22.60 4.20
N GLY A 54 -6.94 -22.16 3.42
CA GLY A 54 -5.51 -22.30 3.74
C GLY A 54 -5.08 -21.44 4.91
N TYR A 55 -5.66 -20.24 5.07
CA TYR A 55 -5.25 -19.27 6.08
C TYR A 55 -6.36 -18.28 6.42
N ILE A 56 -6.21 -17.61 7.57
CA ILE A 56 -7.00 -16.43 7.93
C ILE A 56 -6.12 -15.18 7.92
N SER A 57 -6.69 -14.03 7.55
CA SER A 57 -6.05 -12.72 7.65
C SER A 57 -6.80 -11.85 8.64
N ILE A 58 -6.12 -11.36 9.68
CA ILE A 58 -6.73 -10.60 10.76
C ILE A 58 -6.42 -9.11 10.55
N THR A 59 -7.47 -8.30 10.42
CA THR A 59 -7.35 -6.88 10.08
C THR A 59 -6.88 -6.03 11.27
N ASP A 60 -6.12 -4.96 11.00
CA ASP A 60 -5.71 -3.96 11.99
C ASP A 60 -6.53 -2.68 11.81
N SER A 61 -7.61 -2.56 12.61
CA SER A 61 -8.46 -1.38 12.71
C SER A 61 -8.89 -0.80 11.33
N PRO A 62 -9.56 -1.61 10.48
CA PRO A 62 -9.98 -1.21 9.14
C PRO A 62 -10.89 0.03 9.17
N GLY A 63 -10.76 0.93 8.19
CA GLY A 63 -11.52 2.17 8.13
C GLY A 63 -11.08 3.24 9.14
N GLY A 64 -9.95 3.03 9.83
CA GLY A 64 -9.39 4.00 10.78
C GLY A 64 -10.17 4.13 12.09
N ALA A 65 -10.98 3.12 12.42
CA ALA A 65 -11.69 3.02 13.70
C ALA A 65 -10.95 2.04 14.63
N PRO A 66 -10.74 2.39 15.92
CA PRO A 66 -9.96 1.56 16.83
C PRO A 66 -10.62 0.22 17.08
N MET A 67 -9.87 -0.87 16.89
CA MET A 67 -10.27 -2.24 17.17
C MET A 67 -9.21 -2.96 18.02
N ILE A 68 -9.54 -4.15 18.53
CA ILE A 68 -8.53 -5.01 19.17
C ILE A 68 -7.44 -5.35 18.13
N PRO A 69 -6.14 -5.23 18.48
CA PRO A 69 -5.05 -5.59 17.57
C PRO A 69 -5.09 -7.05 17.11
N PRO A 70 -4.60 -7.36 15.89
CA PRO A 70 -4.71 -8.70 15.30
C PRO A 70 -3.96 -9.79 16.07
N ASP A 71 -2.88 -9.44 16.77
CA ASP A 71 -2.09 -10.39 17.56
C ASP A 71 -2.81 -10.93 18.79
N TRP A 72 -3.85 -10.23 19.27
CA TRP A 72 -4.71 -10.77 20.33
C TRP A 72 -5.39 -12.06 19.88
N LEU A 73 -6.07 -12.04 18.73
CA LEU A 73 -6.74 -13.23 18.21
C LEU A 73 -5.73 -14.31 17.80
N ALA A 74 -4.58 -13.92 17.25
CA ALA A 74 -3.50 -14.86 16.97
C ALA A 74 -2.97 -15.55 18.24
N GLY A 75 -2.91 -14.83 19.38
CA GLY A 75 -2.54 -15.39 20.68
C GLY A 75 -3.52 -16.43 21.22
N LEU A 76 -4.79 -16.40 20.79
CA LEU A 76 -5.81 -17.39 21.14
C LEU A 76 -5.74 -18.67 20.28
N LEU A 77 -4.94 -18.66 19.21
CA LEU A 77 -4.83 -19.72 18.21
C LEU A 77 -3.37 -20.19 18.05
N PRO A 78 -2.68 -20.64 19.13
CA PRO A 78 -1.25 -20.92 19.10
C PRO A 78 -0.84 -21.99 18.09
N ASP A 79 -1.69 -22.99 17.86
CA ASP A 79 -1.42 -24.09 16.92
C ASP A 79 -1.60 -23.69 15.45
N GLN A 80 -2.22 -22.53 15.20
CA GLN A 80 -2.55 -22.04 13.86
C GLN A 80 -1.64 -20.89 13.39
N ARG A 81 -0.62 -20.49 14.18
CA ARG A 81 0.26 -19.34 13.90
C ARG A 81 0.80 -19.29 12.46
N ARG A 82 1.17 -20.45 11.90
CA ARG A 82 1.69 -20.57 10.53
C ARG A 82 0.65 -20.29 9.43
N ARG A 83 -0.65 -20.34 9.77
CA ARG A 83 -1.82 -20.10 8.90
C ARG A 83 -2.52 -18.76 9.21
N ILE A 84 -1.88 -17.87 9.96
CA ILE A 84 -2.41 -16.54 10.29
C ILE A 84 -1.56 -15.48 9.60
N VAL A 85 -2.24 -14.57 8.91
CA VAL A 85 -1.67 -13.31 8.38
C VAL A 85 -2.15 -12.16 9.25
N LEU A 86 -1.22 -11.34 9.76
CA LEU A 86 -1.54 -10.14 10.53
C LEU A 86 -1.44 -8.90 9.66
N HIS A 87 -2.45 -8.05 9.67
CA HIS A 87 -2.29 -6.71 9.10
C HIS A 87 -1.47 -5.84 10.07
N LEU A 88 -0.51 -5.08 9.56
CA LEU A 88 0.21 -4.08 10.34
C LEU A 88 0.20 -2.75 9.59
N THR A 89 -0.39 -1.72 10.20
CA THR A 89 -0.60 -0.41 9.57
C THR A 89 0.25 0.69 10.22
N CYS A 90 0.64 1.70 9.44
CA CYS A 90 1.40 2.86 9.93
C CYS A 90 0.53 4.04 10.42
N LYS A 91 -0.79 3.87 10.49
CA LYS A 91 -1.76 4.97 10.66
C LYS A 91 -1.67 5.66 12.02
N ASP A 92 -1.36 4.92 13.07
CA ASP A 92 -1.47 5.33 14.48
C ASP A 92 -0.22 4.98 15.31
N MET A 93 0.82 4.41 14.69
CA MET A 93 2.10 4.09 15.31
C MET A 93 3.26 4.78 14.58
N ASN A 94 4.23 5.28 15.36
CA ASN A 94 5.52 5.73 14.82
C ASN A 94 6.46 4.52 14.61
N ARG A 95 7.65 4.74 14.04
CA ARG A 95 8.61 3.65 13.78
C ARG A 95 8.97 2.84 15.02
N ASN A 96 9.03 3.46 16.21
CA ASN A 96 9.35 2.73 17.45
C ASN A 96 8.20 1.78 17.83
N GLY A 97 6.95 2.24 17.72
CA GLY A 97 5.77 1.41 17.95
C GLY A 97 5.64 0.28 16.93
N LEU A 98 5.94 0.57 15.66
CA LEU A 98 5.95 -0.41 14.57
C LEU A 98 7.04 -1.47 14.77
N GLU A 99 8.27 -1.05 15.09
CA GLU A 99 9.39 -1.96 15.35
C GLU A 99 9.11 -2.84 16.59
N SER A 100 8.61 -2.24 17.68
CA SER A 100 8.24 -2.98 18.89
C SER A 100 7.14 -4.02 18.63
N THR A 101 6.15 -3.66 17.81
CA THR A 101 5.08 -4.57 17.38
C THR A 101 5.64 -5.72 16.53
N ALA A 102 6.55 -5.42 15.61
CA ALA A 102 7.22 -6.46 14.83
C ALA A 102 8.05 -7.39 15.73
N TRP A 103 8.85 -6.87 16.68
CA TRP A 103 9.57 -7.72 17.64
C TRP A 103 8.63 -8.60 18.47
N ARG A 104 7.46 -8.09 18.87
CA ARG A 104 6.41 -8.89 19.51
C ARG A 104 5.90 -10.01 18.60
N TYR A 105 5.67 -9.75 17.32
CA TYR A 105 5.22 -10.79 16.39
C TYR A 105 6.29 -11.88 16.23
N ALA A 106 7.55 -11.49 16.05
CA ALA A 106 8.67 -12.42 15.96
C ALA A 106 8.80 -13.29 17.22
N SER A 107 8.70 -12.71 18.43
CA SER A 107 8.81 -13.46 19.69
C SER A 107 7.64 -14.42 19.93
N MET A 108 6.49 -14.17 19.30
CA MET A 108 5.32 -15.06 19.32
C MET A 108 5.35 -16.14 18.22
N GLY A 109 6.34 -16.11 17.31
CA GLY A 109 6.40 -17.00 16.14
C GLY A 109 5.34 -16.66 15.07
N LEU A 110 4.91 -15.39 15.02
CA LEU A 110 3.97 -14.88 14.02
C LEU A 110 4.75 -14.27 12.86
N GLU A 111 4.80 -14.98 11.74
CA GLU A 111 5.70 -14.65 10.64
C GLU A 111 5.00 -13.99 9.46
N ASN A 112 3.71 -14.24 9.22
CA ASN A 112 3.04 -13.74 8.02
C ASN A 112 2.40 -12.38 8.29
N VAL A 113 2.85 -11.33 7.60
CA VAL A 113 2.43 -9.95 7.89
C VAL A 113 2.08 -9.21 6.60
N LEU A 114 0.85 -8.72 6.50
CA LEU A 114 0.43 -7.80 5.44
C LEU A 114 0.73 -6.36 5.86
N VAL A 115 1.72 -5.75 5.21
CA VAL A 115 2.23 -4.41 5.55
C VAL A 115 1.45 -3.33 4.79
N LEU A 116 0.88 -2.38 5.55
CA LEU A 116 -0.04 -1.37 5.05
C LEU A 116 0.33 0.04 5.53
N THR A 117 0.01 1.06 4.73
CA THR A 117 0.06 2.45 5.22
C THR A 117 -1.07 2.71 6.21
N GLY A 118 -2.23 2.09 6.01
CA GLY A 118 -3.44 2.28 6.82
C GLY A 118 -4.32 3.45 6.38
N ASP A 119 -5.56 3.46 6.86
CA ASP A 119 -6.55 4.50 6.60
C ASP A 119 -6.35 5.72 7.50
N LEU A 120 -6.89 6.87 7.10
CA LEU A 120 -6.97 8.03 7.99
C LEU A 120 -7.82 7.67 9.21
N PRO A 121 -7.40 8.00 10.45
CA PRO A 121 -8.26 7.82 11.61
C PRO A 121 -9.55 8.64 11.46
N THR A 122 -10.69 7.99 11.65
CA THR A 122 -12.02 8.61 11.46
C THR A 122 -12.74 8.85 12.79
N THR A 123 -12.35 8.15 13.84
CA THR A 123 -12.98 8.21 15.18
C THR A 123 -11.93 8.09 16.29
N GLY A 124 -12.34 8.21 17.56
CA GLY A 124 -11.44 8.12 18.71
C GLY A 124 -12.16 8.43 20.03
N PHE A 125 -11.41 8.49 21.13
CA PHE A 125 -11.93 8.92 22.45
C PHE A 125 -11.91 10.45 22.53
N GLY A 126 -13.08 11.06 22.71
CA GLY A 126 -13.20 12.53 22.75
C GLY A 126 -13.09 13.24 21.40
N GLY A 127 -13.07 12.51 20.28
CA GLY A 127 -12.95 13.06 18.92
C GLY A 127 -12.15 12.15 18.00
N ALA A 128 -12.00 12.53 16.73
CA ALA A 128 -11.13 11.81 15.79
C ALA A 128 -9.65 11.96 16.19
N ALA A 129 -8.90 10.85 16.15
CA ALA A 129 -7.47 10.85 16.46
C ALA A 129 -6.64 11.48 15.33
N ARG A 130 -5.44 11.98 15.67
CA ARG A 130 -4.45 12.42 14.67
C ARG A 130 -3.77 11.19 14.06
N GLY A 131 -3.62 11.18 12.74
CA GLY A 131 -2.79 10.17 12.06
C GLY A 131 -1.29 10.39 12.32
N VAL A 132 -0.55 9.30 12.53
CA VAL A 132 0.89 9.33 12.82
C VAL A 132 1.72 9.29 11.54
N PHE A 133 1.58 8.24 10.73
CA PHE A 133 2.22 8.11 9.40
C PHE A 133 3.72 8.45 9.36
N ASP A 134 4.46 8.17 10.45
CA ASP A 134 5.92 8.37 10.52
C ASP A 134 6.66 7.51 9.47
N LEU A 135 6.13 6.31 9.22
CA LEU A 135 6.46 5.47 8.07
C LEU A 135 5.22 5.34 7.18
N ASP A 136 5.44 4.93 5.93
CA ASP A 136 4.40 4.32 5.11
C ASP A 136 4.73 2.85 4.82
N SER A 137 3.85 2.15 4.11
CA SER A 137 4.05 0.73 3.79
C SER A 137 5.40 0.41 3.15
N LEU A 138 6.03 1.33 2.41
CA LEU A 138 7.35 1.07 1.83
C LEU A 138 8.45 1.15 2.90
N GLY A 139 8.39 2.17 3.77
CA GLY A 139 9.31 2.31 4.90
C GLY A 139 9.20 1.14 5.89
N LEU A 140 7.98 0.70 6.20
CA LEU A 140 7.72 -0.42 7.10
C LEU A 140 8.17 -1.76 6.50
N LEU A 141 7.95 -2.01 5.20
CA LEU A 141 8.50 -3.18 4.52
C LEU A 141 10.02 -3.24 4.66
N ARG A 142 10.72 -2.12 4.40
CA ARG A 142 12.18 -2.11 4.50
C ARG A 142 12.67 -2.26 5.94
N LEU A 143 11.94 -1.73 6.94
CA LEU A 143 12.25 -1.97 8.36
C LEU A 143 12.18 -3.47 8.68
N MET A 144 11.05 -4.12 8.39
CA MET A 144 10.86 -5.54 8.68
C MET A 144 11.79 -6.44 7.86
N GLN A 145 12.11 -6.04 6.63
CA GLN A 145 13.12 -6.73 5.82
C GLN A 145 14.53 -6.58 6.41
N SER A 146 14.87 -5.41 6.98
CA SER A 146 16.13 -5.23 7.69
C SER A 146 16.19 -6.09 8.97
N MET A 147 15.05 -6.32 9.63
CA MET A 147 14.95 -7.28 10.73
C MET A 147 15.19 -8.72 10.26
N ASN A 148 14.68 -9.11 9.08
CA ASN A 148 14.97 -10.41 8.47
C ASN A 148 16.45 -10.57 8.11
N GLU A 149 17.15 -9.48 7.78
CA GLU A 149 18.58 -9.45 7.48
C GLU A 149 19.46 -9.42 8.76
N GLY A 150 18.82 -9.29 9.93
CA GLY A 150 19.44 -8.97 11.21
C GLY A 150 19.66 -7.46 11.34
N LEU A 151 18.72 -6.78 12.01
CA LEU A 151 18.71 -5.32 12.12
C LEU A 151 19.97 -4.83 12.84
N VAL A 152 20.67 -3.86 12.25
CA VAL A 152 21.85 -3.23 12.86
C VAL A 152 21.41 -1.97 13.59
N ILE A 153 21.74 -1.88 14.86
CA ILE A 153 21.44 -0.74 15.73
C ILE A 153 22.72 -0.20 16.39
N PRO A 154 22.74 1.04 16.89
CA PRO A 154 23.80 1.49 17.78
C PRO A 154 23.84 0.67 19.06
N GLY A 155 24.99 0.07 19.36
CA GLY A 155 25.28 -0.64 20.60
C GLY A 155 25.50 0.31 21.77
N ARG A 156 25.65 -0.23 22.98
CA ARG A 156 25.73 0.57 24.22
C ARG A 156 26.89 1.56 24.25
N ARG A 157 28.00 1.29 23.54
CA ARG A 157 29.14 2.21 23.44
C ARG A 157 29.30 2.83 22.04
N GLY A 158 28.25 2.75 21.21
CA GLY A 158 28.19 3.35 19.88
C GLY A 158 28.67 2.44 18.74
N GLU A 159 29.24 1.27 19.03
CA GLU A 159 29.56 0.25 18.04
C GLU A 159 28.29 -0.32 17.38
N PRO A 160 28.30 -0.62 16.07
CA PRO A 160 27.17 -1.30 15.44
C PRO A 160 26.92 -2.68 16.07
N GLN A 161 25.68 -2.93 16.51
CA GLN A 161 25.21 -4.20 17.02
C GLN A 161 24.18 -4.79 16.06
N LYS A 162 24.45 -6.00 15.57
CA LYS A 162 23.49 -6.77 14.78
C LYS A 162 22.58 -7.58 15.69
N LEU A 163 21.27 -7.39 15.57
CA LEU A 163 20.24 -8.13 16.30
C LEU A 163 19.95 -9.49 15.64
N PRO A 164 19.37 -10.47 16.36
CA PRO A 164 18.92 -11.72 15.78
C PRO A 164 17.96 -11.50 14.61
N ALA A 165 18.17 -12.25 13.53
CA ALA A 165 17.33 -12.17 12.35
C ALA A 165 15.91 -12.69 12.62
N THR A 166 14.92 -12.04 12.01
CA THR A 166 13.52 -12.53 11.97
C THR A 166 13.25 -13.35 10.70
N HIS A 167 12.05 -13.95 10.62
CA HIS A 167 11.65 -14.79 9.48
C HIS A 167 10.30 -14.37 8.87
N PHE A 168 10.02 -13.06 8.82
CA PHE A 168 8.73 -12.58 8.31
C PHE A 168 8.51 -12.96 6.84
N PHE A 169 7.27 -13.33 6.52
CA PHE A 169 6.73 -13.47 5.17
C PHE A 169 5.85 -12.25 4.87
N LEU A 170 6.46 -11.25 4.26
CA LEU A 170 5.88 -9.92 4.11
C LEU A 170 4.98 -9.84 2.88
N GLY A 171 3.72 -9.45 3.08
CA GLY A 171 2.77 -9.11 2.03
C GLY A 171 2.66 -7.62 1.83
N CYS A 172 2.21 -7.20 0.65
CA CYS A 172 1.91 -5.79 0.39
C CYS A 172 0.63 -5.61 -0.43
N ALA A 173 0.00 -4.44 -0.29
CA ALA A 173 -1.17 -4.05 -1.07
C ALA A 173 -0.85 -3.08 -2.20
N ALA A 174 -1.59 -3.15 -3.30
CA ALA A 174 -1.60 -2.17 -4.40
C ALA A 174 -3.01 -1.97 -4.96
N SER A 175 -3.35 -0.78 -5.44
CA SER A 175 -4.68 -0.49 -5.98
C SER A 175 -4.63 -0.37 -7.51
N PRO A 176 -5.13 -1.36 -8.28
CA PRO A 176 -5.26 -1.23 -9.74
C PRO A 176 -6.52 -0.44 -10.16
N PHE A 177 -7.42 -0.18 -9.21
CA PHE A 177 -8.70 0.51 -9.44
C PHE A 177 -8.53 2.02 -9.39
N LYS A 178 -7.94 2.59 -10.45
CA LYS A 178 -7.76 4.02 -10.65
C LYS A 178 -8.29 4.44 -12.02
N PHE A 179 -8.98 5.58 -12.04
CA PHE A 179 -9.61 6.09 -13.25
C PHE A 179 -8.56 6.65 -14.21
N TYR A 180 -7.66 7.49 -13.69
CA TYR A 180 -6.68 8.21 -14.50
C TYR A 180 -5.31 7.54 -14.48
N GLU A 181 -4.61 7.63 -15.61
CA GLU A 181 -3.20 7.22 -15.73
C GLU A 181 -2.31 7.80 -14.63
N ARG A 182 -2.47 9.10 -14.34
CA ARG A 182 -1.71 9.82 -13.31
C ARG A 182 -1.95 9.31 -11.88
N GLU A 183 -2.96 8.48 -11.70
CA GLU A 183 -3.21 7.79 -10.43
C GLU A 183 -2.75 6.34 -10.48
N LEU A 184 -3.01 5.63 -11.59
CA LEU A 184 -2.68 4.20 -11.72
C LEU A 184 -1.18 3.95 -11.77
N MET A 185 -0.45 4.68 -12.63
CA MET A 185 0.98 4.45 -12.83
C MET A 185 1.79 4.63 -11.54
N PRO A 186 1.57 5.67 -10.72
CA PRO A 186 2.20 5.75 -9.40
C PRO A 186 1.92 4.57 -8.45
N GLN A 187 0.74 3.91 -8.53
CA GLN A 187 0.47 2.71 -7.74
C GLN A 187 1.36 1.56 -8.19
N TYR A 188 1.49 1.38 -9.51
CA TYR A 188 2.32 0.33 -10.11
C TYR A 188 3.80 0.56 -9.82
N PHE A 189 4.30 1.79 -9.94
CA PHE A 189 5.67 2.11 -9.58
C PHE A 189 5.94 1.85 -8.10
N LYS A 190 5.00 2.22 -7.21
CA LYS A 190 5.13 1.92 -5.78
C LYS A 190 5.07 0.41 -5.51
N LEU A 191 4.26 -0.36 -6.23
CA LEU A 191 4.22 -1.82 -6.10
C LEU A 191 5.59 -2.44 -6.42
N LEU A 192 6.21 -2.07 -7.53
CA LEU A 192 7.56 -2.55 -7.89
C LEU A 192 8.57 -2.21 -6.78
N ARG A 193 8.50 -1.01 -6.21
CA ARG A 193 9.33 -0.63 -5.06
C ARG A 193 9.05 -1.45 -3.81
N LYS A 194 7.79 -1.77 -3.52
CA LYS A 194 7.40 -2.62 -2.37
C LYS A 194 8.00 -4.02 -2.47
N ILE A 195 8.00 -4.60 -3.67
CA ILE A 195 8.64 -5.90 -3.93
C ILE A 195 10.15 -5.80 -3.70
N LYS A 196 10.82 -4.80 -4.29
CA LYS A 196 12.26 -4.54 -4.04
C LYS A 196 12.59 -4.30 -2.57
N ALA A 197 11.67 -3.72 -1.80
CA ALA A 197 11.85 -3.44 -0.38
C ALA A 197 11.67 -4.68 0.53
N GLY A 198 11.22 -5.81 -0.01
CA GLY A 198 11.12 -7.08 0.72
C GLY A 198 9.73 -7.74 0.69
N ALA A 199 8.74 -7.19 0.00
CA ALA A 199 7.45 -7.87 -0.15
C ALA A 199 7.59 -9.16 -0.97
N ARG A 200 7.00 -10.24 -0.46
CA ARG A 200 7.07 -11.62 -0.99
C ARG A 200 5.75 -12.13 -1.55
N TRP A 201 4.67 -11.38 -1.39
CA TRP A 201 3.39 -11.61 -2.04
C TRP A 201 2.59 -10.30 -2.12
N VAL A 202 1.61 -10.25 -3.03
CA VAL A 202 0.82 -9.05 -3.34
C VAL A 202 -0.67 -9.37 -3.19
N ILE A 203 -1.43 -8.45 -2.60
CA ILE A 203 -2.89 -8.46 -2.62
C ILE A 203 -3.40 -7.14 -3.22
N PRO A 204 -4.17 -7.16 -4.31
CA PRO A 204 -4.77 -5.96 -4.86
C PRO A 204 -5.87 -5.45 -3.93
N GLN A 205 -6.11 -4.14 -3.96
CA GLN A 205 -7.28 -3.54 -3.33
C GLN A 205 -8.57 -4.12 -3.94
N LEU A 206 -9.66 -4.09 -3.18
CA LEU A 206 -10.95 -4.56 -3.65
C LEU A 206 -11.44 -3.81 -4.91
N GLY A 207 -12.20 -4.51 -5.74
CA GLY A 207 -12.84 -3.98 -6.92
C GLY A 207 -13.56 -5.08 -7.70
N TYR A 208 -14.16 -4.72 -8.83
CA TYR A 208 -15.12 -5.57 -9.54
C TYR A 208 -14.89 -5.60 -11.06
N ASP A 209 -13.69 -5.26 -11.52
CA ASP A 209 -13.29 -5.51 -12.91
C ASP A 209 -12.12 -6.51 -12.91
N MET A 210 -12.34 -7.67 -13.54
CA MET A 210 -11.35 -8.74 -13.54
C MET A 210 -10.13 -8.44 -14.42
N ARG A 211 -10.25 -7.53 -15.39
CA ARG A 211 -9.11 -7.05 -16.20
C ARG A 211 -8.18 -6.19 -15.36
N LYS A 212 -8.74 -5.34 -14.49
CA LYS A 212 -7.98 -4.55 -13.51
C LYS A 212 -7.17 -5.41 -12.55
N PHE A 213 -7.76 -6.49 -12.06
CA PHE A 213 -7.00 -7.44 -11.25
C PHE A 213 -5.87 -8.10 -12.07
N ASN A 214 -6.15 -8.49 -13.32
CA ASN A 214 -5.17 -9.10 -14.20
C ASN A 214 -3.97 -8.18 -14.51
N GLU A 215 -4.17 -6.86 -14.59
CA GLU A 215 -3.08 -5.89 -14.83
C GLU A 215 -1.91 -6.03 -13.86
N ILE A 216 -2.15 -6.39 -12.59
CA ILE A 216 -1.07 -6.62 -11.62
C ILE A 216 -0.17 -7.76 -12.09
N LYS A 217 -0.73 -8.89 -12.53
CA LYS A 217 0.06 -10.02 -13.05
C LYS A 217 0.79 -9.65 -14.34
N LEU A 218 0.13 -8.91 -15.25
CA LEU A 218 0.75 -8.45 -16.49
C LEU A 218 1.93 -7.50 -16.22
N LEU A 219 1.78 -6.57 -15.27
CA LEU A 219 2.84 -5.67 -14.83
C LEU A 219 4.04 -6.43 -14.29
N LEU A 220 3.80 -7.39 -13.39
CA LEU A 220 4.87 -8.19 -12.79
C LEU A 220 5.59 -9.02 -13.87
N ALA A 221 4.85 -9.68 -14.76
CA ALA A 221 5.41 -10.42 -15.88
C ALA A 221 6.22 -9.53 -16.83
N ALA A 222 5.71 -8.35 -17.18
CA ALA A 222 6.41 -7.38 -18.05
C ALA A 222 7.71 -6.86 -17.41
N ARG A 223 7.83 -6.92 -16.08
CA ARG A 223 9.04 -6.54 -15.32
C ARG A 223 9.88 -7.74 -14.90
N GLY A 224 9.54 -8.96 -15.35
CA GLY A 224 10.27 -10.20 -15.01
C GLY A 224 10.21 -10.56 -13.51
N MET A 225 9.13 -10.19 -12.83
CA MET A 225 8.94 -10.45 -11.40
C MET A 225 7.95 -11.60 -11.17
N GLU A 226 8.38 -12.59 -10.41
CA GLU A 226 7.58 -13.78 -10.06
C GLU A 226 7.21 -13.75 -8.57
N VAL A 227 6.22 -12.92 -8.23
CA VAL A 227 5.70 -12.79 -6.87
C VAL A 227 4.26 -13.27 -6.83
N PRO A 228 3.87 -14.15 -5.89
CA PRO A 228 2.50 -14.59 -5.72
C PRO A 228 1.51 -13.43 -5.59
N VAL A 229 0.42 -13.50 -6.33
CA VAL A 229 -0.68 -12.53 -6.24
C VAL A 229 -1.91 -13.24 -5.68
N VAL A 230 -2.47 -12.71 -4.61
CA VAL A 230 -3.69 -13.18 -3.96
C VAL A 230 -4.86 -12.36 -4.49
N GLY A 231 -5.93 -13.00 -4.99
CA GLY A 231 -7.14 -12.31 -5.46
C GLY A 231 -7.97 -11.83 -4.27
N ASN A 232 -8.49 -10.60 -4.31
CA ASN A 232 -9.25 -10.02 -3.20
C ASN A 232 -10.73 -9.92 -3.57
N VAL A 233 -11.57 -10.67 -2.85
CA VAL A 233 -13.03 -10.72 -3.01
C VAL A 233 -13.68 -10.19 -1.74
N TYR A 234 -14.65 -9.29 -1.91
CA TYR A 234 -15.48 -8.80 -0.82
C TYR A 234 -16.94 -9.16 -1.10
N LEU A 235 -17.61 -9.81 -0.14
CA LEU A 235 -19.04 -10.09 -0.28
C LEU A 235 -19.84 -8.79 -0.17
N LEU A 236 -20.25 -8.26 -1.32
CA LEU A 236 -21.05 -7.04 -1.37
C LEU A 236 -22.41 -7.22 -0.70
N THR A 237 -22.92 -6.09 -0.22
CA THR A 237 -24.33 -5.91 0.11
C THR A 237 -24.81 -4.64 -0.57
N LYS A 238 -26.14 -4.48 -0.74
CA LYS A 238 -26.70 -3.25 -1.31
C LYS A 238 -26.21 -1.98 -0.61
N THR A 239 -26.13 -2.00 0.72
CA THR A 239 -25.70 -0.86 1.53
C THR A 239 -24.23 -0.51 1.28
N VAL A 240 -23.37 -1.53 1.27
CA VAL A 240 -21.93 -1.35 1.03
C VAL A 240 -21.67 -0.93 -0.42
N ALA A 241 -22.35 -1.54 -1.39
CA ALA A 241 -22.26 -1.18 -2.80
C ALA A 241 -22.63 0.29 -3.03
N LYS A 242 -23.71 0.77 -2.42
CA LYS A 242 -24.11 2.19 -2.48
C LYS A 242 -23.07 3.11 -1.84
N MET A 243 -22.45 2.70 -0.73
CA MET A 243 -21.38 3.46 -0.09
C MET A 243 -20.15 3.58 -1.01
N PHE A 244 -19.75 2.49 -1.65
CA PHE A 244 -18.60 2.46 -2.56
C PHE A 244 -18.88 3.27 -3.83
N ASN A 245 -20.06 3.12 -4.43
CA ASN A 245 -20.47 3.89 -5.61
C ASN A 245 -20.54 5.40 -5.31
N SER A 246 -20.97 5.80 -4.11
CA SER A 246 -20.97 7.21 -3.69
C SER A 246 -19.58 7.82 -3.45
N GLY A 247 -18.51 7.02 -3.54
CA GLY A 247 -17.13 7.49 -3.35
C GLY A 247 -16.76 7.84 -1.90
N LYS A 248 -17.60 7.46 -0.92
CA LYS A 248 -17.39 7.71 0.51
C LYS A 248 -16.25 6.91 1.11
N LEU A 249 -16.05 5.67 0.65
CA LEU A 249 -14.91 4.86 1.05
C LEU A 249 -13.81 4.99 0.00
N ALA A 250 -12.70 5.59 0.40
CA ALA A 250 -11.55 5.83 -0.45
C ALA A 250 -10.94 4.53 -0.98
N GLY A 251 -10.56 4.52 -2.25
CA GLY A 251 -9.90 3.38 -2.90
C GLY A 251 -10.79 2.17 -3.22
N CYS A 252 -12.09 2.24 -2.95
CA CYS A 252 -13.08 1.19 -3.24
C CYS A 252 -14.03 1.68 -4.33
N VAL A 253 -14.12 0.95 -5.46
CA VAL A 253 -14.89 1.41 -6.62
C VAL A 253 -16.01 0.42 -6.94
N VAL A 254 -17.24 0.91 -6.96
CA VAL A 254 -18.41 0.24 -7.56
C VAL A 254 -18.90 1.15 -8.68
N SER A 255 -18.80 0.70 -9.92
CA SER A 255 -19.27 1.46 -11.08
C SER A 255 -20.78 1.60 -11.09
N ASP A 256 -21.30 2.53 -11.89
CA ASP A 256 -22.73 2.68 -12.09
C ASP A 256 -23.36 1.45 -12.75
N SER A 257 -22.60 0.74 -13.60
CA SER A 257 -23.05 -0.53 -14.20
C SER A 257 -23.25 -1.63 -13.15
N LEU A 258 -22.30 -1.79 -12.22
CA LEU A 258 -22.47 -2.72 -11.09
C LEU A 258 -23.59 -2.26 -10.15
N MET A 259 -23.70 -0.96 -9.91
CA MET A 259 -24.76 -0.43 -9.06
C MET A 259 -26.16 -0.69 -9.67
N ALA A 260 -26.31 -0.62 -10.99
CA ALA A 260 -27.55 -0.97 -11.68
C ALA A 260 -27.92 -2.46 -11.49
N ASP A 261 -26.94 -3.36 -11.60
CA ASP A 261 -27.14 -4.79 -11.30
C ASP A 261 -27.52 -4.99 -9.82
N VAL A 262 -26.80 -4.34 -8.89
CA VAL A 262 -27.11 -4.36 -7.46
C VAL A 262 -28.55 -3.96 -7.21
N GLU A 263 -29.05 -2.88 -7.84
CA GLU A 263 -30.42 -2.42 -7.68
C GLU A 263 -31.44 -3.42 -8.24
N LYS A 264 -31.18 -3.95 -9.44
CA LYS A 264 -31.99 -4.96 -10.11
C LYS A 264 -32.13 -6.22 -9.25
N TYR A 265 -31.02 -6.84 -8.84
CA TYR A 265 -31.05 -8.11 -8.10
C TYR A 265 -31.53 -7.92 -6.65
N SER A 266 -31.25 -6.77 -6.02
CA SER A 266 -31.74 -6.49 -4.67
C SER A 266 -33.25 -6.25 -4.59
N ALA A 267 -33.94 -6.04 -5.72
CA ALA A 267 -35.40 -5.96 -5.78
C ALA A 267 -36.09 -7.33 -5.61
N GLY A 268 -35.34 -8.43 -5.78
CA GLY A 268 -35.84 -9.79 -5.62
C GLY A 268 -36.19 -10.18 -4.18
N ALA A 269 -36.82 -11.35 -4.03
CA ALA A 269 -37.30 -11.87 -2.75
C ALA A 269 -36.17 -12.12 -1.73
N ASP A 270 -34.99 -12.52 -2.20
CA ASP A 270 -33.83 -12.80 -1.35
C ASP A 270 -32.97 -11.56 -1.05
N LYS A 271 -33.38 -10.38 -1.55
CA LYS A 271 -32.66 -9.10 -1.43
C LYS A 271 -31.26 -9.12 -2.08
N GLY A 272 -31.08 -9.90 -3.14
CA GLY A 272 -29.85 -9.94 -3.93
C GLY A 272 -28.76 -10.84 -3.33
N ARG A 273 -29.06 -11.58 -2.25
CA ARG A 273 -28.08 -12.46 -1.59
C ARG A 273 -27.46 -13.48 -2.55
N SER A 274 -28.27 -14.09 -3.41
CA SER A 274 -27.80 -15.05 -4.41
C SER A 274 -26.84 -14.39 -5.41
N PHE A 275 -27.21 -13.21 -5.92
CA PHE A 275 -26.35 -12.44 -6.83
C PHE A 275 -24.99 -12.10 -6.21
N PHE A 276 -24.95 -11.59 -4.97
CA PHE A 276 -23.68 -11.23 -4.33
C PHE A 276 -22.77 -12.44 -4.08
N ARG A 277 -23.36 -13.57 -3.68
CA ARG A 277 -22.62 -14.83 -3.47
C ARG A 277 -22.10 -15.39 -4.79
N GLU A 278 -22.92 -15.35 -5.84
CA GLU A 278 -22.54 -15.78 -7.18
C GLU A 278 -21.42 -14.90 -7.75
N LEU A 279 -21.51 -13.58 -7.60
CA LEU A 279 -20.45 -12.66 -8.01
C LEU A 279 -19.13 -12.99 -7.30
N ALA A 280 -19.16 -13.19 -5.98
CA ALA A 280 -17.99 -13.57 -5.20
C ALA A 280 -17.39 -14.91 -5.66
N ALA A 281 -18.23 -15.94 -5.86
CA ALA A 281 -17.81 -17.26 -6.32
C ALA A 281 -17.20 -17.20 -7.73
N LYS A 282 -17.80 -16.42 -8.64
CA LYS A 282 -17.27 -16.21 -10.00
C LYS A 282 -15.92 -15.48 -9.97
N GLN A 283 -15.74 -14.47 -9.12
CA GLN A 283 -14.44 -13.81 -8.95
C GLN A 283 -13.37 -14.81 -8.49
N LEU A 284 -13.68 -15.67 -7.50
CA LEU A 284 -12.77 -16.72 -7.04
C LEU A 284 -12.38 -17.68 -8.18
N ALA A 285 -13.34 -18.11 -9.00
CA ALA A 285 -13.07 -18.95 -10.15
C ALA A 285 -12.18 -18.26 -11.20
N VAL A 286 -12.40 -16.95 -11.44
CA VAL A 286 -11.53 -16.14 -12.32
C VAL A 286 -10.12 -16.01 -11.75
N PHE A 287 -9.96 -15.76 -10.46
CA PHE A 287 -8.64 -15.73 -9.82
C PHE A 287 -7.89 -17.06 -9.98
N LYS A 288 -8.58 -18.19 -9.73
CA LYS A 288 -8.04 -19.55 -9.95
C LYS A 288 -7.62 -19.74 -11.40
N GLY A 289 -8.49 -19.38 -12.35
CA GLY A 289 -8.24 -19.51 -13.80
C GLY A 289 -7.12 -18.62 -14.34
N LEU A 290 -6.94 -17.41 -13.78
CA LEU A 290 -5.83 -16.50 -14.09
C LEU A 290 -4.52 -16.88 -13.38
N GLY A 291 -4.52 -17.95 -12.59
CA GLY A 291 -3.35 -18.45 -11.85
C GLY A 291 -2.91 -17.54 -10.70
N PHE A 292 -3.84 -16.85 -10.04
CA PHE A 292 -3.54 -16.23 -8.74
C PHE A 292 -3.21 -17.35 -7.74
N ALA A 293 -2.37 -17.06 -6.75
CA ALA A 293 -1.92 -18.06 -5.79
C ALA A 293 -3.02 -18.45 -4.79
N ALA A 294 -3.93 -17.52 -4.49
CA ALA A 294 -5.05 -17.75 -3.60
C ALA A 294 -6.22 -16.82 -3.89
N GLY A 295 -7.41 -17.18 -3.41
CA GLY A 295 -8.60 -16.34 -3.37
C GLY A 295 -8.92 -15.94 -1.94
N TYR A 296 -8.76 -14.66 -1.62
CA TYR A 296 -9.07 -14.09 -0.32
C TYR A 296 -10.51 -13.56 -0.29
N LEU A 297 -11.29 -13.96 0.71
CA LEU A 297 -12.70 -13.60 0.86
C LEU A 297 -12.91 -12.79 2.15
N GLY A 298 -13.55 -11.63 2.05
CA GLY A 298 -13.88 -10.75 3.18
C GLY A 298 -15.31 -10.22 3.16
N GLY A 299 -15.67 -9.46 4.21
CA GLY A 299 -17.01 -8.88 4.37
C GLY A 299 -18.10 -9.85 4.85
N ILE A 300 -17.72 -10.96 5.51
CA ILE A 300 -18.63 -12.03 5.91
C ILE A 300 -18.59 -12.24 7.42
N ALA A 301 -19.76 -12.34 8.05
CA ALA A 301 -19.91 -12.52 9.50
C ALA A 301 -20.17 -13.96 9.95
N LYS A 302 -20.37 -14.90 9.02
CA LYS A 302 -20.77 -16.28 9.31
C LYS A 302 -19.90 -17.28 8.53
N PRO A 303 -19.27 -18.29 9.17
CA PRO A 303 -18.42 -19.26 8.49
C PRO A 303 -19.18 -20.01 7.39
N GLU A 304 -20.45 -20.32 7.61
CA GLU A 304 -21.28 -21.07 6.64
C GLU A 304 -21.39 -20.33 5.30
N THR A 305 -21.40 -18.99 5.34
CA THR A 305 -21.45 -18.19 4.10
C THR A 305 -20.12 -18.24 3.33
N PHE A 306 -18.97 -18.44 3.99
CA PHE A 306 -17.72 -18.72 3.28
C PHE A 306 -17.83 -20.06 2.57
N PHE A 307 -18.28 -21.10 3.27
CA PHE A 307 -18.36 -22.44 2.72
C PHE A 307 -19.32 -22.50 1.52
N GLU A 308 -20.49 -21.88 1.61
CA GLU A 308 -21.45 -21.80 0.50
C GLU A 308 -20.86 -21.14 -0.76
N ILE A 309 -20.05 -20.08 -0.61
CA ILE A 309 -19.39 -19.39 -1.73
C ILE A 309 -18.27 -20.26 -2.31
N ILE A 310 -17.49 -20.93 -1.47
CA ILE A 310 -16.42 -21.85 -1.90
C ILE A 310 -17.02 -23.07 -2.60
N ASP A 311 -18.09 -23.66 -2.06
CA ASP A 311 -18.83 -24.77 -2.69
C ASP A 311 -19.31 -24.37 -4.08
N MET A 312 -19.87 -23.17 -4.22
CA MET A 312 -20.29 -22.64 -5.51
C MET A 312 -19.10 -22.45 -6.47
N ALA A 313 -17.99 -21.88 -5.99
CA ALA A 313 -16.79 -21.68 -6.80
C ALA A 313 -16.16 -22.99 -7.30
N GLU A 314 -16.13 -24.02 -6.44
CA GLU A 314 -15.62 -25.36 -6.79
C GLU A 314 -16.62 -26.19 -7.62
N SER A 315 -17.90 -25.78 -7.67
CA SER A 315 -18.90 -26.44 -8.52
C SER A 315 -18.77 -26.08 -10.01
N TYR A 316 -18.09 -24.99 -10.35
CA TYR A 316 -17.92 -24.54 -11.73
C TYR A 316 -16.93 -25.43 -12.50
N ALA A 317 -17.15 -25.58 -13.81
CA ALA A 317 -16.23 -26.31 -14.65
C ALA A 317 -14.90 -25.55 -14.81
N PRO A 318 -13.75 -26.23 -15.00
CA PRO A 318 -12.43 -25.58 -15.10
C PRO A 318 -12.28 -24.51 -16.20
N GLY A 319 -13.20 -24.46 -17.17
CA GLY A 319 -13.22 -23.47 -18.25
C GLY A 319 -14.10 -22.25 -18.02
N ASP A 320 -15.05 -22.32 -17.07
CA ASP A 320 -16.14 -21.34 -16.93
C ASP A 320 -15.65 -19.94 -16.55
N TRP A 321 -14.49 -19.89 -15.89
CA TRP A 321 -13.85 -18.63 -15.53
C TRP A 321 -13.61 -17.71 -16.73
N ARG A 322 -13.43 -18.26 -17.95
CA ARG A 322 -13.27 -17.43 -19.16
C ARG A 322 -14.55 -16.69 -19.52
N THR A 323 -15.71 -17.28 -19.24
CA THR A 323 -17.01 -16.63 -19.39
C THR A 323 -17.19 -15.59 -18.28
N PHE A 324 -16.89 -15.95 -17.03
CA PHE A 324 -17.00 -15.03 -15.90
C PHE A 324 -16.08 -13.81 -16.01
N LEU A 325 -14.89 -13.95 -16.60
CA LEU A 325 -14.00 -12.83 -16.93
C LEU A 325 -14.65 -11.84 -17.92
N LYS A 326 -15.55 -12.31 -18.79
CA LYS A 326 -16.31 -11.43 -19.71
C LYS A 326 -17.48 -10.75 -19.00
N GLU A 327 -18.12 -11.46 -18.08
CA GLU A 327 -19.25 -10.95 -17.30
C GLU A 327 -18.82 -9.89 -16.28
N ILE A 328 -17.69 -10.09 -15.60
CA ILE A 328 -17.23 -9.23 -14.50
C ILE A 328 -16.30 -8.12 -15.05
N ARG A 329 -16.89 -7.27 -15.89
CA ARG A 329 -16.27 -6.10 -16.51
C ARG A 329 -17.02 -4.83 -16.11
N TYR A 330 -16.87 -4.46 -14.84
CA TYR A 330 -17.50 -3.28 -14.26
C TYR A 330 -16.57 -2.05 -14.32
N ASP A 331 -15.86 -1.86 -15.43
CA ASP A 331 -15.06 -0.66 -15.66
C ASP A 331 -15.93 0.60 -15.78
N ARG A 332 -15.30 1.75 -15.55
CA ARG A 332 -15.94 3.04 -15.81
C ARG A 332 -15.61 3.50 -17.23
N PRO A 333 -16.55 4.09 -17.98
CA PRO A 333 -16.27 4.61 -19.31
C PRO A 333 -15.07 5.57 -19.31
N GLY A 334 -14.04 5.27 -20.12
CA GLY A 334 -12.81 6.05 -20.20
C GLY A 334 -11.78 5.77 -19.10
N GLU A 335 -11.99 4.74 -18.27
CA GLU A 335 -11.02 4.28 -17.28
C GLU A 335 -9.73 3.82 -17.95
N PHE A 336 -8.60 4.27 -17.41
CA PHE A 336 -7.29 4.00 -17.97
C PHE A 336 -6.81 2.58 -17.65
N PHE A 337 -6.37 1.82 -18.65
CA PHE A 337 -5.66 0.53 -18.49
C PHE A 337 -4.23 0.67 -19.03
N LEU A 338 -3.23 0.12 -18.33
CA LEU A 338 -1.85 0.08 -18.79
C LEU A 338 -1.65 -0.92 -19.93
N PHE A 339 -2.39 -2.03 -19.91
CA PHE A 339 -2.31 -3.07 -20.94
C PHE A 339 -3.57 -3.05 -21.80
N ASP A 340 -3.40 -3.33 -23.09
CA ASP A 340 -4.53 -3.65 -23.94
C ASP A 340 -5.10 -5.01 -23.54
N HIS A 341 -6.42 -5.09 -23.54
CA HIS A 341 -7.14 -6.35 -23.38
C HIS A 341 -7.79 -6.73 -24.69
N ASP A 342 -7.73 -8.01 -25.03
CA ASP A 342 -8.46 -8.57 -26.14
C ASP A 342 -9.98 -8.35 -25.91
N PRO A 343 -10.71 -7.69 -26.83
CA PRO A 343 -12.11 -7.34 -26.60
C PRO A 343 -13.02 -8.56 -26.37
N GLU A 344 -12.75 -9.65 -27.09
CA GLU A 344 -13.57 -10.87 -27.09
C GLU A 344 -13.40 -11.69 -25.81
N THR A 345 -12.17 -11.77 -25.29
CA THR A 345 -11.80 -12.61 -24.15
C THR A 345 -11.60 -11.82 -22.87
N GLY A 346 -11.11 -10.59 -22.97
CA GLY A 346 -10.75 -9.72 -21.84
C GLY A 346 -9.36 -10.01 -21.29
N LEU A 347 -8.64 -10.96 -21.87
CA LEU A 347 -7.28 -11.27 -21.47
C LEU A 347 -6.32 -10.21 -22.02
N GLY A 348 -5.36 -9.79 -21.20
CA GLY A 348 -4.26 -8.94 -21.65
C GLY A 348 -2.98 -9.75 -21.82
N GLU A 349 -1.99 -9.13 -22.47
CA GLU A 349 -0.65 -9.70 -22.65
C GLU A 349 0.42 -8.73 -22.11
N PRO A 350 1.48 -9.23 -21.44
CA PRO A 350 2.51 -8.36 -20.84
C PRO A 350 3.27 -7.50 -21.87
N SER A 351 3.36 -7.95 -23.12
CA SER A 351 4.03 -7.25 -24.22
C SER A 351 3.17 -6.14 -24.85
N ARG A 352 1.86 -6.15 -24.63
CA ARG A 352 0.91 -5.27 -25.31
C ARG A 352 0.49 -4.11 -24.41
N ILE A 353 1.41 -3.18 -24.23
CA ILE A 353 1.17 -1.93 -23.49
C ILE A 353 0.22 -1.03 -24.30
N ASN A 354 -0.68 -0.35 -23.60
CA ASN A 354 -1.64 0.59 -24.16
C ASN A 354 -0.92 1.63 -25.07
N PRO A 355 -1.30 1.74 -26.35
CA PRO A 355 -0.64 2.64 -27.30
C PRO A 355 -0.82 4.12 -26.92
N ASP A 356 -1.96 4.50 -26.35
CA ASP A 356 -2.20 5.88 -25.89
C ASP A 356 -1.27 6.24 -24.74
N TYR A 357 -0.97 5.28 -23.85
CA TYR A 357 0.03 5.47 -22.82
C TYR A 357 1.42 5.69 -23.43
N LEU A 358 1.85 4.83 -24.35
CA LEU A 358 3.14 4.97 -25.02
C LEU A 358 3.27 6.29 -25.76
N GLU A 359 2.21 6.71 -26.45
CA GLU A 359 2.17 8.00 -27.16
C GLU A 359 2.26 9.18 -26.17
N SER A 360 1.56 9.08 -25.04
CA SER A 360 1.59 10.10 -24.00
C SER A 360 2.97 10.24 -23.31
N LEU A 361 3.83 9.23 -23.38
CA LEU A 361 5.23 9.31 -22.94
C LEU A 361 6.10 10.07 -23.94
N LYS A 362 5.87 9.87 -25.25
CA LYS A 362 6.59 10.60 -26.31
C LYS A 362 6.17 12.06 -26.39
N HIS A 363 4.89 12.32 -26.20
CA HIS A 363 4.29 13.66 -26.27
C HIS A 363 3.48 13.98 -25.00
N PRO A 364 4.16 14.29 -23.88
CA PRO A 364 3.48 14.64 -22.64
C PRO A 364 2.56 15.85 -22.81
N LYS A 365 1.29 15.69 -22.42
CA LYS A 365 0.32 16.79 -22.43
C LYS A 365 0.80 17.91 -21.51
N ARG A 366 0.50 19.17 -21.88
CA ARG A 366 0.73 20.32 -20.99
C ARG A 366 -0.02 20.09 -19.68
N SER A 367 0.66 20.25 -18.55
CA SER A 367 0.07 20.12 -17.23
C SER A 367 0.11 21.43 -16.47
N LYS A 368 -1.02 21.80 -15.84
CA LYS A 368 -1.09 22.93 -14.90
C LYS A 368 -0.16 22.77 -13.70
N GLN A 369 0.31 21.56 -13.42
CA GLN A 369 1.26 21.27 -12.34
C GLN A 369 2.68 21.74 -12.66
N VAL A 370 3.00 21.96 -13.95
CA VAL A 370 4.32 22.43 -14.42
C VAL A 370 4.33 23.95 -14.45
N THR A 371 4.44 24.55 -13.27
CA THR A 371 4.45 26.01 -13.10
C THR A 371 5.81 26.61 -13.42
N LEU A 372 5.87 27.93 -13.65
CA LEU A 372 7.15 28.65 -13.77
C LEU A 372 8.02 28.45 -12.52
N GLY A 373 7.40 28.48 -11.33
CA GLY A 373 8.07 28.19 -10.07
C GLY A 373 8.77 26.84 -10.09
N TYR A 374 8.08 25.76 -10.50
CA TYR A 374 8.69 24.43 -10.61
C TYR A 374 9.89 24.41 -11.57
N ARG A 375 9.80 25.07 -12.73
CA ARG A 375 10.91 25.16 -13.70
C ARG A 375 12.13 25.87 -13.10
N VAL A 376 11.89 26.96 -12.37
CA VAL A 376 12.93 27.70 -11.66
C VAL A 376 13.54 26.83 -10.56
N SER A 377 12.72 26.14 -9.76
CA SER A 377 13.20 25.25 -8.69
C SER A 377 14.12 24.16 -9.21
N ARG A 378 13.78 23.53 -10.34
CA ARG A 378 14.64 22.54 -10.99
C ARG A 378 15.98 23.14 -11.40
N THR A 379 15.95 24.29 -12.07
CA THR A 379 17.18 24.99 -12.51
C THR A 379 18.06 25.36 -11.31
N VAL A 380 17.46 25.87 -10.23
CA VAL A 380 18.18 26.19 -8.98
C VAL A 380 18.80 24.93 -8.37
N HIS A 381 18.11 23.80 -8.39
CA HIS A 381 18.66 22.55 -7.89
C HIS A 381 19.84 22.03 -8.71
N ASP A 382 19.72 22.06 -10.04
CA ASP A 382 20.80 21.63 -10.93
C ASP A 382 22.06 22.47 -10.73
N VAL A 383 21.89 23.77 -10.46
CA VAL A 383 23.00 24.71 -10.25
C VAL A 383 23.57 24.68 -8.83
N ALA A 384 22.73 24.57 -7.80
CA ALA A 384 23.15 24.79 -6.40
C ALA A 384 23.13 23.53 -5.53
N PHE A 385 22.20 22.59 -5.76
CA PHE A 385 21.97 21.44 -4.88
C PHE A 385 22.46 20.11 -5.45
N THR A 386 22.89 20.07 -6.71
CA THR A 386 23.48 18.86 -7.29
C THR A 386 24.91 18.68 -6.79
N ARG A 387 25.16 17.58 -6.09
CA ARG A 387 26.49 17.26 -5.52
C ARG A 387 27.59 17.29 -6.57
N GLY A 388 28.70 17.93 -6.21
CA GLY A 388 29.91 17.98 -7.05
C GLY A 388 29.78 18.82 -8.33
N LYS A 389 28.65 19.51 -8.53
CA LYS A 389 28.41 20.38 -9.69
C LYS A 389 28.09 21.82 -9.25
N GLY A 390 28.30 22.75 -10.18
CA GLY A 390 27.88 24.15 -10.03
C GLY A 390 28.39 24.80 -8.75
N LEU A 391 27.45 25.32 -7.95
CA LEU A 391 27.72 26.07 -6.73
C LEU A 391 27.80 25.21 -5.47
N TRP A 392 27.71 23.88 -5.56
CA TRP A 392 27.65 22.97 -4.40
C TRP A 392 28.75 23.25 -3.36
N ASN A 393 30.02 23.23 -3.79
CA ASN A 393 31.16 23.41 -2.88
C ASN A 393 31.21 24.82 -2.27
N VAL A 394 30.76 25.83 -3.01
CA VAL A 394 30.67 27.22 -2.53
C VAL A 394 29.61 27.31 -1.44
N MET A 395 28.40 26.81 -1.71
CA MET A 395 27.29 26.84 -0.76
C MET A 395 27.59 26.01 0.48
N ARG A 396 28.25 24.85 0.34
CA ARG A 396 28.74 24.05 1.48
C ARG A 396 29.69 24.85 2.38
N GLY A 397 30.65 25.56 1.79
CA GLY A 397 31.56 26.44 2.54
C GLY A 397 30.86 27.64 3.20
N VAL A 398 29.81 28.17 2.60
CA VAL A 398 28.97 29.23 3.20
C VAL A 398 28.21 28.69 4.40
N TYR A 399 27.47 27.59 4.23
CA TYR A 399 26.67 27.00 5.30
C TYR A 399 27.51 26.48 6.46
N SER A 400 28.70 25.94 6.20
CA SER A 400 29.65 25.56 7.27
C SER A 400 30.05 26.74 8.16
N ARG A 401 30.18 27.96 7.60
CA ARG A 401 30.49 29.16 8.40
C ARG A 401 29.25 29.70 9.12
N ILE A 402 28.10 29.68 8.46
CA ILE A 402 26.82 30.10 9.06
C ILE A 402 26.48 29.24 10.27
N ASP A 403 26.69 27.93 10.16
CA ASP A 403 26.37 26.94 11.20
C ASP A 403 27.23 27.11 12.48
N ASN A 404 28.45 27.67 12.35
CA ASN A 404 29.31 27.98 13.50
C ASN A 404 28.82 29.18 14.34
N SER A 405 27.80 29.93 13.87
CA SER A 405 27.23 31.07 14.59
C SER A 405 25.74 30.90 14.79
N ARG A 406 25.31 30.78 16.06
CA ARG A 406 23.89 30.65 16.41
C ARG A 406 23.02 31.77 15.83
N LEU A 407 23.53 33.01 15.82
CA LEU A 407 22.81 34.16 15.29
C LEU A 407 22.66 34.07 13.77
N MET A 408 23.74 33.79 13.04
CA MET A 408 23.71 33.66 11.59
C MET A 408 22.87 32.47 11.14
N SER A 409 22.99 31.33 11.84
CA SER A 409 22.18 30.14 11.58
C SER A 409 20.69 30.40 11.78
N GLY A 410 20.31 31.09 12.87
CA GLY A 410 18.92 31.46 13.11
C GLY A 410 18.35 32.41 12.04
N MET A 411 19.13 33.40 11.62
CA MET A 411 18.72 34.32 10.53
C MET A 411 18.59 33.59 9.18
N ALA A 412 19.55 32.73 8.84
CA ALA A 412 19.52 31.97 7.60
C ALA A 412 18.35 30.98 7.56
N HIS A 413 18.08 30.28 8.67
CA HIS A 413 16.91 29.42 8.81
C HIS A 413 15.61 30.22 8.65
N TRP A 414 15.48 31.37 9.31
CA TRP A 414 14.29 32.22 9.17
C TRP A 414 14.07 32.67 7.72
N LEU A 415 15.11 33.15 7.04
CA LEU A 415 15.03 33.55 5.63
C LEU A 415 14.66 32.39 4.72
N GLU A 416 15.28 31.22 4.91
CA GLU A 416 14.94 30.00 4.19
C GLU A 416 13.47 29.62 4.40
N HIS A 417 13.01 29.60 5.65
CA HIS A 417 11.66 29.20 6.00
C HIS A 417 10.64 30.14 5.35
N GLN A 418 10.84 31.46 5.43
CA GLN A 418 9.95 32.43 4.76
C GLN A 418 9.90 32.21 3.25
N ALA A 419 11.06 32.06 2.60
CA ALA A 419 11.14 31.83 1.16
C ALA A 419 10.43 30.52 0.75
N LYS A 420 10.64 29.44 1.51
CA LYS A 420 10.01 28.15 1.23
C LYS A 420 8.53 28.11 1.61
N GLN A 421 8.10 28.87 2.61
CA GLN A 421 6.70 28.98 2.98
C GLN A 421 5.92 29.68 1.87
N LEU A 422 6.44 30.80 1.35
CA LEU A 422 5.85 31.52 0.21
C LEU A 422 5.87 30.70 -1.08
N GLY A 423 6.97 29.96 -1.35
CA GLY A 423 7.12 29.20 -2.60
C GLY A 423 6.43 27.84 -2.63
N TYR A 424 6.37 27.13 -1.50
CA TYR A 424 5.98 25.72 -1.45
C TYR A 424 5.05 25.34 -0.29
N GLY A 425 4.72 26.27 0.62
CA GLY A 425 3.96 25.99 1.85
C GLY A 425 4.74 25.14 2.86
N CYS A 426 6.05 25.38 3.00
CA CYS A 426 6.95 24.67 3.90
C CYS A 426 6.44 24.50 5.35
N GLN A 427 6.42 23.26 5.85
CA GLN A 427 6.04 22.97 7.24
C GLN A 427 7.25 22.83 8.18
N ASP A 428 8.40 23.38 7.80
CA ASP A 428 9.62 23.49 8.63
C ASP A 428 10.21 22.18 9.20
N CYS A 429 10.06 21.07 8.47
CA CYS A 429 10.56 19.77 8.95
C CYS A 429 12.09 19.62 8.99
N GLY A 430 12.85 20.54 8.38
CA GLY A 430 14.33 20.49 8.31
C GLY A 430 14.95 19.34 7.51
N ASP A 431 14.23 18.27 7.23
CA ASP A 431 14.64 17.14 6.39
C ASP A 431 13.84 17.15 5.08
N CYS A 432 14.31 17.93 4.09
CA CYS A 432 13.47 18.42 3.00
C CYS A 432 13.39 17.45 1.80
N SER A 433 12.21 16.88 1.55
CA SER A 433 11.98 15.99 0.37
C SER A 433 11.39 16.71 -0.85
N LEU A 434 11.62 18.02 -0.99
CA LEU A 434 11.17 18.75 -2.18
C LEU A 434 11.77 18.17 -3.47
N PRO A 435 13.10 17.93 -3.58
CA PRO A 435 13.68 17.37 -4.80
C PRO A 435 13.07 16.01 -5.18
N ASP A 436 12.82 15.15 -4.19
CA ASP A 436 12.27 13.81 -4.39
C ASP A 436 10.80 13.83 -4.82
N CYS A 437 10.06 14.85 -4.38
CA CYS A 437 8.64 15.00 -4.67
C CYS A 437 8.37 16.05 -5.76
N ALA A 438 9.29 16.19 -6.72
CA ALA A 438 9.18 17.13 -7.83
C ALA A 438 8.82 18.56 -7.38
N TYR A 439 9.43 19.05 -6.31
CA TYR A 439 9.21 20.35 -5.65
C TYR A 439 7.76 20.59 -5.19
N LEU A 440 7.10 19.55 -4.69
CA LEU A 440 5.87 19.66 -3.92
C LEU A 440 6.16 19.26 -2.47
N CYS A 441 5.76 20.08 -1.51
CA CYS A 441 5.95 19.77 -0.10
C CYS A 441 4.97 18.66 0.34
N PRO A 442 5.45 17.46 0.75
CA PRO A 442 4.56 16.36 1.14
C PRO A 442 3.73 16.70 2.39
N LEU A 443 4.32 17.39 3.38
CA LEU A 443 3.63 17.77 4.62
C LEU A 443 2.52 18.80 4.38
N ALA A 444 2.66 19.66 3.36
CA ALA A 444 1.65 20.65 3.02
C ALA A 444 0.54 20.11 2.13
N SER A 445 0.87 19.16 1.24
CA SER A 445 -0.03 18.74 0.15
C SER A 445 -0.60 17.34 0.29
N CYS A 446 -0.05 16.48 1.17
CA CYS A 446 -0.53 15.11 1.38
C CYS A 446 -1.16 14.96 2.76
N SER A 447 -2.41 14.49 2.85
CA SER A 447 -3.10 14.28 4.13
C SER A 447 -2.46 13.21 5.02
N LYS A 448 -1.58 12.36 4.45
CA LYS A 448 -0.78 11.36 5.17
C LYS A 448 0.72 11.72 5.26
N GLY A 449 1.13 12.88 4.74
CA GLY A 449 2.54 13.27 4.69
C GLY A 449 3.47 12.32 3.92
N SER A 450 2.93 11.43 3.07
CA SER A 450 3.70 10.32 2.48
C SER A 450 4.76 10.80 1.49
N ARG A 451 6.00 10.35 1.72
CA ARG A 451 7.20 10.67 0.94
C ARG A 451 7.59 9.58 -0.07
N ASN A 452 7.02 8.37 0.03
CA ASN A 452 7.44 7.20 -0.73
C ASN A 452 6.37 6.64 -1.70
N GLY A 453 5.59 7.51 -2.32
CA GLY A 453 4.55 7.15 -3.30
C GLY A 453 3.12 7.12 -2.71
N PRO A 454 2.08 6.92 -3.52
CA PRO A 454 0.68 7.09 -3.10
C PRO A 454 0.22 6.07 -2.04
N CYS A 455 -0.83 6.41 -1.28
CA CYS A 455 -1.44 5.53 -0.26
C CYS A 455 -2.45 4.52 -0.81
N GLY A 456 -2.92 4.70 -2.05
CA GLY A 456 -3.97 3.86 -2.66
C GLY A 456 -5.38 4.42 -2.51
N GLY A 457 -5.61 5.39 -1.61
CA GLY A 457 -6.92 5.97 -1.33
C GLY A 457 -7.40 7.05 -2.30
N SER A 458 -6.57 7.50 -3.25
CA SER A 458 -7.00 8.53 -4.19
C SER A 458 -8.17 8.05 -5.05
N CYS A 459 -9.07 8.97 -5.39
CA CYS A 459 -10.25 8.67 -6.18
C CYS A 459 -10.51 9.86 -7.11
N ASP A 460 -10.60 9.58 -8.40
CA ASP A 460 -10.85 10.56 -9.46
C ASP A 460 -9.89 11.76 -9.43
N GLY A 461 -8.62 11.49 -9.10
CA GLY A 461 -7.55 12.48 -9.02
C GLY A 461 -7.53 13.28 -7.72
N GLU A 462 -8.46 13.02 -6.79
CA GLU A 462 -8.54 13.68 -5.48
C GLU A 462 -7.87 12.86 -4.37
N CYS A 463 -7.47 13.54 -3.31
CA CYS A 463 -7.02 12.91 -2.08
C CYS A 463 -8.16 12.10 -1.44
N GLU A 464 -7.82 11.07 -0.67
CA GLU A 464 -8.82 10.26 0.06
C GLU A 464 -9.65 11.09 1.06
N ALA A 465 -9.09 12.21 1.55
CA ALA A 465 -9.78 13.17 2.40
C ALA A 465 -10.75 14.09 1.65
N ARG A 466 -10.78 14.02 0.30
CA ARG A 466 -11.67 14.80 -0.60
C ARG A 466 -11.57 16.32 -0.44
N ASP A 467 -10.43 16.82 0.03
CA ASP A 467 -10.18 18.24 0.30
C ASP A 467 -9.25 18.91 -0.73
N LYS A 468 -8.53 18.11 -1.53
CA LYS A 468 -7.52 18.57 -2.50
C LYS A 468 -7.21 17.51 -3.55
N GLU A 469 -6.52 17.92 -4.63
CA GLU A 469 -5.94 16.99 -5.61
C GLU A 469 -4.92 16.04 -4.95
N CYS A 470 -4.87 14.80 -5.42
CA CYS A 470 -3.90 13.82 -4.95
C CYS A 470 -2.46 14.30 -5.18
N PHE A 471 -1.70 14.42 -4.10
CA PHE A 471 -0.30 14.83 -4.12
C PHE A 471 0.54 14.05 -5.13
N TRP A 472 0.46 12.71 -5.12
CA TRP A 472 1.26 11.87 -5.99
C TRP A 472 0.82 11.89 -7.46
N ALA A 473 -0.45 12.21 -7.75
CA ALA A 473 -0.88 12.48 -9.12
C ALA A 473 -0.22 13.75 -9.67
N ARG A 474 -0.07 14.79 -8.82
CA ARG A 474 0.63 16.03 -9.20
C ARG A 474 2.13 15.83 -9.37
N VAL A 475 2.76 15.02 -8.52
CA VAL A 475 4.17 14.61 -8.67
C VAL A 475 4.37 13.87 -9.99
N TYR A 476 3.49 12.91 -10.30
CA TYR A 476 3.53 12.16 -11.55
C TYR A 476 3.40 13.08 -12.77
N ASP A 477 2.42 14.00 -12.79
CA ASP A 477 2.23 14.95 -13.88
C ASP A 477 3.50 15.81 -14.11
N ARG A 478 4.19 16.21 -13.03
CA ARG A 478 5.45 16.98 -13.11
C ARG A 478 6.61 16.16 -13.65
N LEU A 479 6.77 14.91 -13.24
CA LEU A 479 7.85 14.04 -13.70
C LEU A 479 7.61 13.59 -15.14
N LYS A 480 6.38 13.17 -15.47
CA LYS A 480 6.00 12.74 -16.82
C LYS A 480 6.24 13.82 -17.86
N TYR A 481 5.96 15.09 -17.54
CA TYR A 481 6.22 16.21 -18.45
C TYR A 481 7.69 16.31 -18.91
N TYR A 482 8.62 15.89 -18.05
CA TYR A 482 10.06 15.85 -18.35
C TYR A 482 10.54 14.48 -18.84
N GLY A 483 9.66 13.51 -19.07
CA GLY A 483 10.03 12.14 -19.43
C GLY A 483 10.62 11.33 -18.26
N GLU A 484 10.39 11.75 -17.02
CA GLU A 484 11.04 11.22 -15.82
C GLU A 484 10.10 10.35 -14.97
N SER A 485 8.89 10.03 -15.43
CA SER A 485 7.90 9.28 -14.62
C SER A 485 8.40 7.90 -14.15
N GLU A 486 9.17 7.19 -14.97
CA GLU A 486 9.76 5.88 -14.61
C GLU A 486 10.76 5.98 -13.45
N SER A 487 11.37 7.15 -13.21
CA SER A 487 12.29 7.34 -12.07
C SER A 487 11.63 7.08 -10.72
N MET A 488 10.30 7.18 -10.65
CA MET A 488 9.50 6.84 -9.46
C MET A 488 9.66 5.38 -9.02
N THR A 489 10.16 4.48 -9.89
CA THR A 489 10.45 3.07 -9.58
C THR A 489 11.80 2.85 -8.87
N GLU A 490 12.70 3.83 -8.95
CA GLU A 490 14.07 3.78 -8.41
C GLU A 490 14.32 4.81 -7.31
N MET A 491 13.30 5.60 -6.95
CA MET A 491 13.41 6.58 -5.87
C MET A 491 13.88 5.91 -4.56
N PRO A 492 14.82 6.53 -3.82
CA PRO A 492 15.22 6.05 -2.52
C PRO A 492 14.03 6.02 -1.55
N ILE A 493 14.07 5.11 -0.59
CA ILE A 493 13.12 5.12 0.53
C ILE A 493 13.57 6.22 1.49
N ILE A 494 12.70 7.21 1.67
CA ILE A 494 12.94 8.37 2.50
C ILE A 494 12.38 8.11 3.89
N TYR A 495 13.24 8.27 4.89
CA TYR A 495 12.89 8.27 6.30
C TYR A 495 13.06 9.67 6.84
N TYR A 496 11.98 10.24 7.34
CA TYR A 496 12.03 11.56 7.96
C TYR A 496 12.91 11.51 9.22
N ASN A 497 13.86 12.43 9.35
CA ASN A 497 14.59 12.65 10.60
C ASN A 497 13.94 13.76 11.43
N ALA A 498 13.25 13.37 12.51
CA ALA A 498 12.56 14.29 13.40
C ALA A 498 13.51 15.19 14.21
N ASP A 499 14.78 14.81 14.39
CA ASP A 499 15.77 15.65 15.10
C ASP A 499 16.11 16.93 14.32
N LEU A 500 15.76 16.98 13.03
CA LEU A 500 15.96 18.14 12.18
C LEU A 500 14.78 19.10 12.18
N GLU A 501 13.68 18.78 12.86
CA GLU A 501 12.52 19.67 12.90
C GLU A 501 12.90 21.08 13.39
N HIS A 502 12.37 22.12 12.73
CA HIS A 502 12.68 23.51 13.01
C HIS A 502 14.15 23.92 12.80
N THR A 503 14.85 23.22 11.91
CA THR A 503 16.21 23.60 11.48
C THR A 503 16.27 23.93 9.98
N SER A 504 17.34 24.61 9.57
CA SER A 504 17.59 24.95 8.16
C SER A 504 17.81 23.68 7.33
N SER A 505 16.85 23.34 6.47
CA SER A 505 17.01 22.18 5.60
C SER A 505 18.09 22.39 4.54
N TRP A 506 18.39 23.64 4.15
CA TRP A 506 19.56 23.90 3.30
C TRP A 506 20.87 23.61 4.02
N ALA A 507 21.03 24.04 5.27
CA ALA A 507 22.19 23.69 6.08
C ALA A 507 22.31 22.16 6.22
N ASN A 508 21.20 21.48 6.51
CA ASN A 508 21.20 20.03 6.66
C ASN A 508 21.60 19.29 5.38
N THR A 509 21.14 19.74 4.20
CA THR A 509 21.57 19.15 2.92
C THR A 509 23.06 19.38 2.67
N TYR A 510 23.56 20.61 2.80
CA TYR A 510 24.96 20.92 2.48
C TYR A 510 25.96 20.33 3.49
N LEU A 511 25.52 20.13 4.73
CA LEU A 511 26.32 19.55 5.82
C LEU A 511 26.06 18.05 6.01
N ASP A 512 25.36 17.41 5.06
CA ASP A 512 25.09 15.97 5.02
C ASP A 512 24.45 15.42 6.31
N ARG A 513 23.48 16.16 6.86
CA ARG A 513 22.69 15.78 8.05
C ARG A 513 21.35 15.14 7.72
N ASP A 514 20.83 15.41 6.52
CA ASP A 514 19.51 14.98 6.07
C ASP A 514 19.53 13.64 5.32
N HIS A 515 18.35 13.15 4.92
CA HIS A 515 18.22 11.88 4.21
C HIS A 515 18.95 11.82 2.85
N SER A 516 19.37 12.97 2.31
CA SER A 516 20.11 13.01 1.05
C SER A 516 21.56 12.62 1.23
N ALA A 517 22.10 12.65 2.46
CA ALA A 517 23.50 12.37 2.76
C ALA A 517 24.01 11.09 2.07
N PRO A 518 25.24 11.09 1.52
CA PRO A 518 25.83 9.88 0.97
C PRO A 518 25.85 8.78 2.05
N LYS A 519 25.26 7.63 1.76
CA LYS A 519 25.38 6.47 2.64
C LYS A 519 26.82 5.96 2.51
N GLU A 520 27.50 5.75 3.63
CA GLU A 520 28.77 5.01 3.61
C GLU A 520 28.50 3.66 2.95
N GLU A 521 29.19 3.38 1.85
CA GLU A 521 29.19 2.04 1.28
C GLU A 521 29.70 1.11 2.37
N ALA A 522 28.89 0.14 2.78
CA ALA A 522 29.38 -0.98 3.57
C ALA A 522 30.56 -1.55 2.78
N LYS A 523 31.77 -1.44 3.33
CA LYS A 523 32.96 -2.04 2.72
C LYS A 523 32.59 -3.48 2.38
N PRO A 524 32.77 -3.95 1.13
CA PRO A 524 32.55 -5.35 0.81
C PRO A 524 33.45 -6.17 1.75
N GLU A 525 32.83 -7.07 2.51
CA GLU A 525 33.53 -8.06 3.34
C GLU A 525 34.32 -9.04 2.48
#